data_AF-A0A5P9P8R7-F1
#
_entry.id   AF-A0A5P9P8R7-F1
#
_cell.length_a   1.000
_cell.length_b   1.000
_cell.length_c   1.000
_cell.angle_alpha   90.00
_cell.angle_beta   90.00
_cell.angle_gamma   90.00
#
_symmetry.space_group_name_H-M   'P 1'
#
loop_
_entity.id
_entity.type
_entity.pdbx_description
1 polymer ?
#
loop_
_entity_poly.entity_id
_entity_poly.type
_entity_poly.pdbx_seq_one_letter_code
_entity_poly.pdbx_strand_id
1 'polypeptide(L)'
;MTNTDPRSPAERMDSFAAEVDTLDGAAATSHDREVSVTVVEKESNLSVDLRSVFETATRYGMVAFDGDAASNKAELHFKPADVVFDGDYDV
;
A
#
# COMPACT_ATOMS: atom_id res chain seq x y z
N MET A 1 4.90 -4.41 -16.13
CA MET A 1 4.61 -5.69 -15.47
C MET A 1 3.09 -5.83 -15.44
N THR A 2 2.54 -6.87 -16.06
CA THR A 2 1.10 -7.14 -16.01
C THR A 2 0.80 -7.89 -14.71
N ASN A 3 0.02 -7.29 -13.81
CA ASN A 3 -0.47 -7.98 -12.61
C ASN A 3 -1.35 -9.17 -13.06
N THR A 4 -1.08 -10.37 -12.53
CA THR A 4 -1.79 -11.60 -12.86
C THR A 4 -2.93 -11.92 -11.90
N ASP A 5 -3.17 -11.06 -10.90
CA ASP A 5 -4.30 -11.20 -9.98
C ASP A 5 -5.62 -10.98 -10.75
N PRO A 6 -6.52 -11.99 -10.80
CA PRO A 6 -7.76 -11.91 -11.57
C PRO A 6 -8.84 -11.02 -10.93
N ARG A 7 -8.63 -10.56 -9.68
CA ARG A 7 -9.57 -9.69 -8.98
C ARG A 7 -9.66 -8.30 -9.60
N SER A 8 -10.83 -7.69 -9.49
CA SER A 8 -11.02 -6.30 -9.89
C SER A 8 -10.13 -5.35 -9.07
N PRO A 9 -9.84 -4.13 -9.58
CA PRO A 9 -9.04 -3.15 -8.83
C PRO A 9 -9.58 -2.87 -7.41
N ALA A 10 -10.91 -2.77 -7.26
CA ALA A 10 -11.56 -2.56 -5.97
C ALA A 10 -11.36 -3.74 -5.02
N GLU A 11 -11.59 -4.97 -5.48
CA GLU A 11 -11.39 -6.18 -4.67
C GLU A 11 -9.91 -6.36 -4.25
N ARG A 12 -8.97 -5.95 -5.10
CA ARG A 12 -7.54 -5.94 -4.77
C ARG A 12 -7.21 -4.92 -3.69
N MET A 13 -7.79 -3.71 -3.75
CA MET A 13 -7.62 -2.69 -2.70
C MET A 13 -8.15 -3.19 -1.36
N ASP A 14 -9.36 -3.74 -1.33
CA ASP A 14 -9.98 -4.23 -0.09
C ASP A 14 -9.21 -5.42 0.49
N SER A 15 -8.79 -6.35 -0.37
CA SER A 15 -7.99 -7.50 0.07
C SER A 15 -6.59 -7.09 0.54
N PHE A 16 -5.97 -6.12 -0.13
CA PHE A 16 -4.67 -5.55 0.27
C PHE A 16 -4.78 -4.88 1.65
N ALA A 17 -5.79 -4.03 1.86
CA ALA A 17 -6.03 -3.38 3.14
C ALA A 17 -6.24 -4.41 4.26
N ALA A 18 -7.11 -5.41 4.01
CA ALA A 18 -7.38 -6.48 4.97
C ALA A 18 -6.14 -7.30 5.33
N GLU A 19 -5.25 -7.58 4.38
CA GLU A 19 -4.02 -8.32 4.67
C GLU A 19 -2.98 -7.46 5.39
N VAL A 20 -2.85 -6.17 5.04
CA VAL A 20 -1.98 -5.23 5.74
C VAL A 20 -2.38 -5.07 7.21
N ASP A 21 -3.68 -5.04 7.51
CA ASP A 21 -4.19 -4.99 8.89
C ASP A 21 -3.83 -6.23 9.74
N THR A 22 -3.34 -7.31 9.12
CA THR A 22 -2.82 -8.48 9.84
C THR A 22 -1.33 -8.41 10.15
N LEU A 23 -0.61 -7.43 9.59
CA LEU A 23 0.83 -7.24 9.81
C LEU A 23 1.07 -6.52 11.14
N ASP A 24 2.08 -6.98 11.89
CA ASP A 24 2.47 -6.34 13.14
C ASP A 24 2.96 -4.90 12.88
N GLY A 25 2.44 -3.95 13.67
CA GLY A 25 2.80 -2.54 13.54
C GLY A 25 2.27 -1.82 12.31
N ALA A 26 1.44 -2.45 11.46
CA ALA A 26 0.81 -1.81 10.31
C ALA A 26 -0.71 -1.67 10.49
N ALA A 27 -1.27 -0.64 9.88
CA ALA A 27 -2.71 -0.42 9.77
C ALA A 27 -3.02 0.13 8.38
N ALA A 28 -4.11 -0.32 7.78
CA ALA A 28 -4.60 0.14 6.49
C ALA A 28 -5.96 0.83 6.60
N THR A 29 -6.22 1.78 5.71
CA THR A 29 -7.52 2.39 5.51
C THR A 29 -7.82 2.39 4.03
N SER A 30 -8.89 1.68 3.65
CA SER A 30 -9.40 1.65 2.27
C SER A 30 -10.23 2.91 2.01
N HIS A 31 -9.93 3.60 0.91
CA HIS A 31 -10.68 4.72 0.36
C HIS A 31 -11.17 4.35 -1.04
N ASP A 32 -12.09 5.15 -1.60
CA ASP A 32 -12.71 4.88 -2.91
C ASP A 32 -11.73 4.62 -4.06
N ARG A 33 -10.51 5.18 -3.99
CA ARG A 33 -9.51 5.12 -5.06
C ARG A 33 -8.10 4.75 -4.60
N GLU A 34 -7.89 4.47 -3.31
CA GLU A 34 -6.57 4.22 -2.76
C GLU A 34 -6.63 3.54 -1.40
N VAL A 35 -5.49 3.02 -0.95
CA VAL A 35 -5.33 2.48 0.40
C VAL A 35 -4.19 3.23 1.08
N SER A 36 -4.49 3.90 2.20
CA SER A 36 -3.46 4.46 3.08
C SER A 36 -2.97 3.36 4.01
N VAL A 37 -1.65 3.21 4.13
CA VAL A 37 -0.99 2.29 5.04
C VAL A 37 -0.11 3.08 5.98
N THR A 38 -0.37 2.96 7.28
CA THR A 38 0.47 3.50 8.33
C THR A 38 1.25 2.36 8.97
N VAL A 39 2.56 2.52 9.12
CA VAL A 39 3.43 1.61 9.87
C VAL A 39 4.03 2.38 11.03
N VAL A 40 3.87 1.87 12.26
CA VAL A 40 4.41 2.45 13.49
C VAL A 40 5.29 1.43 14.20
N GLU A 41 6.56 1.76 14.33
CA GLU A 41 7.55 1.00 15.09
C GLU A 41 7.66 1.52 16.52
N LYS A 42 8.19 0.67 17.40
CA LYS A 42 8.48 1.06 18.79
C LYS A 42 9.47 2.23 18.82
N GLU A 43 9.32 3.14 19.78
CA GLU A 43 10.20 4.33 19.93
C GLU A 43 11.70 3.99 20.03
N SER A 44 12.05 2.80 20.50
CA SER A 44 13.43 2.32 20.55
C SER A 44 14.03 1.99 19.18
N ASN A 45 13.21 1.88 18.14
CA ASN A 45 13.60 1.57 16.76
C ASN A 45 13.45 2.83 15.90
N LEU A 46 14.57 3.43 15.50
CA LEU A 46 14.62 4.64 14.67
C LEU A 46 14.61 4.31 13.16
N SER A 47 14.04 3.17 12.80
CA SER A 47 13.84 2.75 11.42
C SER A 47 12.51 2.01 11.30
N VAL A 48 11.86 2.15 10.16
CA VAL A 48 10.60 1.46 9.84
C VAL A 48 10.87 0.38 8.80
N ASP A 49 10.45 -0.86 9.08
CA ASP A 49 10.54 -1.95 8.12
C ASP A 49 9.28 -2.04 7.26
N LEU A 50 9.42 -1.68 5.98
CA LEU A 50 8.32 -1.67 5.03
C LEU A 50 8.27 -2.92 4.15
N ARG A 51 9.20 -3.88 4.33
CA ARG A 51 9.34 -5.04 3.44
C ARG A 51 8.04 -5.83 3.34
N SER A 52 7.42 -6.16 4.47
CA SER A 52 6.16 -6.90 4.51
C SER A 52 5.04 -6.17 3.77
N VAL A 53 4.95 -4.84 3.91
CA VAL A 53 3.95 -4.03 3.20
C VAL A 53 4.18 -4.08 1.69
N PHE A 54 5.41 -3.92 1.21
CA PHE A 54 5.72 -3.95 -0.22
C PHE A 54 5.60 -5.36 -0.84
N GLU A 55 5.91 -6.41 -0.09
CA GLU A 55 5.65 -7.80 -0.50
C GLU A 55 4.16 -8.04 -0.68
N THR A 56 3.33 -7.59 0.27
CA THR A 56 1.87 -7.64 0.16
C THR A 56 1.42 -6.81 -1.05
N ALA A 57 1.88 -5.56 -1.19
CA ALA A 57 1.53 -4.71 -2.32
C ALA A 57 1.83 -5.38 -3.67
N THR A 58 2.98 -6.05 -3.79
CA THR A 58 3.35 -6.80 -5.00
C THR A 58 2.38 -7.94 -5.30
N ARG A 59 1.94 -8.70 -4.28
CA ARG A 59 0.94 -9.78 -4.46
C ARG A 59 -0.39 -9.30 -5.02
N TYR A 60 -0.81 -8.09 -4.63
CA TYR A 60 -2.06 -7.46 -5.08
C TYR A 60 -1.86 -6.52 -6.28
N GLY A 61 -0.64 -6.40 -6.80
CA GLY A 61 -0.24 -5.42 -7.82
C GLY A 61 -0.66 -3.99 -7.49
N MET A 62 -0.37 -3.60 -6.25
CA MET A 62 -0.48 -2.24 -5.74
C MET A 62 0.87 -1.53 -5.88
N VAL A 63 0.84 -0.23 -6.11
CA VAL A 63 2.01 0.65 -6.24
C VAL A 63 1.85 1.80 -5.25
N ALA A 64 2.90 2.07 -4.47
CA ALA A 64 2.98 3.27 -3.67
C ALA A 64 3.20 4.47 -4.59
N PHE A 65 2.33 5.49 -4.50
CA PHE A 65 2.42 6.69 -5.35
C PHE A 65 2.72 7.97 -4.55
N ASP A 66 2.47 7.96 -3.25
CA ASP A 66 2.79 9.04 -2.33
C ASP A 66 3.07 8.47 -0.92
N GLY A 67 3.73 9.24 -0.07
CA GLY A 67 3.94 8.90 1.33
C GLY A 67 4.99 9.75 2.03
N ASP A 68 4.95 9.71 3.35
CA ASP A 68 5.91 10.33 4.26
C ASP A 68 6.53 9.26 5.18
N ALA A 69 7.83 9.39 5.45
CA ALA A 69 8.53 8.53 6.39
C ALA A 69 9.33 9.37 7.38
N ALA A 70 9.00 9.19 8.65
CA ALA A 70 9.72 9.75 9.80
C ALA A 70 10.41 8.63 10.60
N SER A 71 11.13 9.00 11.67
CA SER A 71 12.06 8.12 12.40
C SER A 71 11.49 6.74 12.77
N ASN A 72 10.25 6.65 13.24
CA ASN A 72 9.62 5.39 13.64
C ASN A 72 8.18 5.24 13.10
N LYS A 73 7.78 6.08 12.15
CA LYS A 73 6.47 6.03 11.52
C LYS A 73 6.62 6.26 10.02
N ALA A 74 5.94 5.46 9.22
CA ALA A 74 5.75 5.71 7.80
C ALA A 74 4.27 5.71 7.46
N GLU A 75 3.89 6.53 6.49
CA GLU A 75 2.55 6.60 5.94
C GLU A 75 2.68 6.57 4.42
N LEU A 76 2.08 5.57 3.78
CA LEU A 76 2.21 5.31 2.35
C LEU A 76 0.82 5.16 1.73
N HIS A 77 0.64 5.74 0.54
CA HIS A 77 -0.61 5.63 -0.20
C HIS A 77 -0.41 4.74 -1.42
N PHE A 78 -1.28 3.73 -1.54
CA PHE A 78 -1.20 2.70 -2.58
C PHE A 78 -2.39 2.77 -3.54
N LYS A 79 -2.12 2.53 -4.83
CA LYS A 79 -3.11 2.38 -5.89
C LYS A 79 -2.85 1.10 -6.71
N PRO A 80 -3.87 0.48 -7.31
CA PRO A 80 -3.65 -0.59 -8.28
C PRO A 80 -2.76 -0.09 -9.42
N ALA A 81 -1.73 -0.87 -9.79
CA ALA A 81 -0.74 -0.47 -10.80
C ALA A 81 -1.40 -0.04 -12.11
N ASP A 82 -2.40 -0.79 -12.56
CA ASP A 82 -3.23 -0.51 -13.72
C ASP A 82 -3.94 0.85 -13.64
N VAL A 83 -4.41 1.29 -12.47
CA VAL A 83 -5.05 2.61 -12.33
C VAL A 83 -4.03 3.75 -12.39
N VAL A 84 -2.80 3.52 -11.92
CA VAL A 84 -1.72 4.52 -11.97
C VAL A 84 -1.20 4.69 -13.40
N PHE A 85 -1.14 3.60 -14.18
CA PHE A 85 -0.57 3.61 -15.53
C PHE A 85 -1.61 3.87 -16.64
N ASP A 86 -2.91 3.74 -16.38
CA ASP A 86 -4.01 3.92 -17.35
C ASP A 86 -4.75 5.26 -17.17
N GLY A 87 -4.30 6.11 -16.22
CA GLY A 87 -4.84 7.45 -16.03
C GLY A 87 -4.28 8.45 -17.05
N ASP A 88 -5.15 8.96 -17.92
CA ASP A 88 -5.20 10.33 -18.45
C ASP A 88 -4.12 11.26 -17.86
N TYR A 89 -2.94 11.24 -18.48
CA TYR A 89 -2.06 12.40 -18.44
C TYR A 89 -2.63 13.39 -19.46
N ASP A 90 -3.55 14.24 -19.03
CA ASP A 90 -3.78 15.53 -19.70
C ASP A 90 -2.46 16.32 -19.58
N VAL A 91 -1.60 16.18 -20.58
CA VAL A 91 -0.44 17.04 -20.85
C VAL A 91 -0.76 18.04 -21.94
#